data_AF-A0A954WGC4-F1
#
_entry.id   AF-A0A954WGC4-F1
#
_cell.length_a   1.000
_cell.length_b   1.000
_cell.length_c   1.000
_cell.angle_alpha   90.00
_cell.angle_beta   90.00
_cell.angle_gamma   90.00
#
_symmetry.space_group_name_H-M   'P 1'
#
loop_
_entity.id
_entity.type
_entity.pdbx_description
1 polymer ?
#
loop_
_entity_poly.entity_id
_entity_poly.type
_entity_poly.pdbx_seq_one_letter_code
_entity_poly.pdbx_strand_id
1 'polypeptide(L)'
;GTVAIHNGADDNASGSAALLEVARRYGSLSGKPRRRMVFLAFTGEESGLIGSGHYIGNPVFPLEKTVAMINMDMVGRLNDNKLIVHGTGTATTFDALVDELNKEHAFEVTKDPGGFGPSDHAAFYAKQIPVFHVFTGTHSDYHRPSDDYDKINVAGMNRVASFVFDLTRRVEQADERPEYVAVKPKMVARGGSRPYLGSIPDFSKKVEGYALMGVAAESPAEKAGMKAGDVIVRFGEAKVAGLEDIDAALRKFKAGDTVEVTVLRDETPVKVKVILDPPR
;
A
#
# COMPACT_ATOMS: atom_id res chain seq x y z
N GLY A 1 10.32 -17.32 16.88
CA GLY A 1 10.49 -15.85 16.86
C GLY A 1 11.77 -15.49 17.58
N THR A 2 12.44 -14.44 17.14
CA THR A 2 13.61 -13.85 17.82
C THR A 2 13.15 -13.04 19.03
N VAL A 3 13.94 -13.01 20.11
CA VAL A 3 13.69 -12.24 21.35
C VAL A 3 14.26 -10.80 21.25
N ALA A 4 14.80 -10.44 20.09
CA ALA A 4 15.44 -9.14 19.87
C ALA A 4 14.39 -8.05 19.61
N ILE A 5 14.71 -6.82 20.03
CA ILE A 5 13.85 -5.65 19.82
C ILE A 5 13.92 -5.23 18.36
N HIS A 6 12.76 -5.00 17.74
CA HIS A 6 12.67 -4.38 16.42
C HIS A 6 12.40 -2.89 16.61
N ASN A 7 13.45 -2.07 16.50
CA ASN A 7 13.33 -0.62 16.67
C ASN A 7 12.58 0.03 15.49
N GLY A 8 12.65 -0.56 14.30
CA GLY A 8 11.89 -0.10 13.13
C GLY A 8 12.25 1.33 12.74
N ALA A 9 13.54 1.66 12.81
CA ALA A 9 14.01 3.03 12.61
C ALA A 9 13.67 3.56 11.22
N ASP A 10 13.89 2.76 10.18
CA ASP A 10 13.42 3.09 8.83
C ASP A 10 11.98 2.63 8.64
N ASP A 11 11.64 1.44 9.15
CA ASP A 11 10.37 0.75 8.97
C ASP A 11 9.54 0.64 10.27
N ASN A 12 8.65 1.58 10.59
CA ASN A 12 8.38 2.82 9.85
C ASN A 12 8.43 4.08 10.74
N ALA A 13 9.41 4.13 11.67
CA ALA A 13 9.65 5.35 12.46
C ALA A 13 10.06 6.52 11.56
N SER A 14 10.75 6.27 10.44
CA SER A 14 11.13 7.31 9.47
C SER A 14 9.91 7.98 8.82
N GLY A 15 8.93 7.21 8.35
CA GLY A 15 7.68 7.74 7.79
C GLY A 15 6.85 8.47 8.83
N SER A 16 6.82 7.95 10.06
CA SER A 16 6.15 8.61 11.20
C SER A 16 6.79 9.97 11.54
N ALA A 17 8.12 10.05 11.55
CA ALA A 17 8.84 11.29 11.78
C ALA A 17 8.62 12.29 10.62
N ALA A 18 8.65 11.82 9.37
CA ALA A 18 8.35 12.64 8.20
C ALA A 18 6.90 13.18 8.22
N LEU A 19 5.92 12.37 8.64
CA LEU A 19 4.53 12.80 8.83
C LEU A 19 4.42 13.98 9.79
N LEU A 20 5.09 13.90 10.94
CA LEU A 20 5.12 14.97 11.94
C LEU A 20 5.78 16.24 11.38
N GLU A 21 6.86 16.10 10.61
CA GLU A 21 7.52 17.25 9.98
C GLU A 21 6.64 17.92 8.92
N VAL A 22 5.96 17.15 8.06
CA VAL A 22 5.01 17.70 7.08
C VAL A 22 3.85 18.41 7.81
N ALA A 23 3.33 17.84 8.89
CA ALA A 23 2.30 18.48 9.72
C ALA A 23 2.79 19.79 10.35
N ARG A 24 4.02 19.81 10.87
CA ARG A 24 4.66 21.02 11.43
C ARG A 24 4.82 22.12 10.38
N ARG A 25 5.20 21.77 9.15
CA ARG A 25 5.32 22.73 8.03
C ARG A 25 3.97 23.34 7.67
N TYR A 26 2.91 22.53 7.59
CA TYR A 26 1.54 23.05 7.40
C TYR A 26 1.11 23.97 8.54
N GLY A 27 1.45 23.63 9.79
CA GLY A 27 1.19 24.49 10.96
C GLY A 27 1.96 25.81 10.96
N SER A 28 3.00 25.92 10.14
CA SER A 28 3.83 27.14 10.00
C SER A 28 3.39 28.04 8.83
N LEU A 29 2.41 27.62 8.03
CA LEU A 29 1.92 28.41 6.88
C LEU A 29 1.07 29.60 7.33
N SER A 30 1.21 30.72 6.61
CA SER A 30 0.28 31.83 6.71
C SER A 30 -0.99 31.50 5.91
N GLY A 31 -2.11 31.31 6.60
CA GLY A 31 -3.40 31.00 5.99
C GLY A 31 -3.80 29.53 6.13
N LYS A 32 -5.03 29.22 5.72
CA LYS A 32 -5.57 27.85 5.81
C LYS A 32 -5.41 27.13 4.47
N PRO A 33 -5.08 25.83 4.48
CA PRO A 33 -5.15 25.00 3.28
C PRO A 33 -6.54 25.07 2.63
N ARG A 34 -6.59 25.05 1.29
CA ARG A 34 -7.82 25.04 0.47
C ARG A 34 -8.61 23.74 0.66
N ARG A 35 -7.95 22.67 1.13
CA ARG A 35 -8.52 21.36 1.41
C ARG A 35 -8.26 20.96 2.86
N ARG A 36 -9.11 20.11 3.43
CA ARG A 36 -8.84 19.56 4.77
C ARG A 36 -7.62 18.65 4.71
N MET A 37 -6.65 18.92 5.56
CA MET A 37 -5.50 18.04 5.77
C MET A 37 -5.83 17.04 6.89
N VAL A 38 -5.57 15.76 6.65
CA VAL A 38 -5.73 14.68 7.64
C VAL A 38 -4.40 13.95 7.72
N PHE A 39 -3.74 14.03 8.87
CA PHE A 39 -2.50 13.31 9.15
C PHE A 39 -2.85 12.02 9.90
N LEU A 40 -2.53 10.87 9.32
CA LEU A 40 -2.89 9.56 9.85
C LEU A 40 -1.63 8.76 10.13
N ALA A 41 -1.53 8.20 11.34
CA ALA A 41 -0.55 7.20 11.70
C ALA A 41 -1.29 5.88 11.95
N PHE A 42 -1.02 4.86 11.15
CA PHE A 42 -1.72 3.59 11.20
C PHE A 42 -1.04 2.61 12.18
N THR A 43 -1.86 1.75 12.78
CA THR A 43 -1.40 0.66 13.65
C THR A 43 -1.62 -0.68 12.95
N GLY A 44 -0.71 -1.65 13.13
CA GLY A 44 -0.89 -3.00 12.61
C GLY A 44 -0.78 -3.11 11.09
N GLU A 45 0.01 -2.24 10.46
CA GLU A 45 0.41 -2.35 9.05
C GLU A 45 1.10 -3.71 8.79
N GLU A 46 2.08 -4.05 9.61
CA GLU A 46 2.88 -5.28 9.52
C GLU A 46 2.08 -6.57 9.75
N SER A 47 0.89 -6.44 10.35
CA SER A 47 -0.05 -7.55 10.53
C SER A 47 -1.03 -7.68 9.36
N GLY A 48 -0.72 -7.03 8.24
CA GLY A 48 -1.57 -6.92 7.06
C GLY A 48 -2.51 -5.72 7.18
N LEU A 49 -2.00 -4.49 7.08
CA LEU A 49 -2.76 -3.25 6.88
C LEU A 49 -4.01 -3.09 7.77
N ILE A 50 -3.98 -3.57 9.02
CA ILE A 50 -5.18 -3.65 9.86
C ILE A 50 -5.71 -2.25 10.17
N GLY A 51 -4.81 -1.30 10.47
CA GLY A 51 -5.18 0.07 10.81
C GLY A 51 -5.78 0.84 9.64
N SER A 52 -5.13 0.82 8.47
CA SER A 52 -5.66 1.47 7.26
C SER A 52 -6.91 0.78 6.75
N GLY A 53 -6.96 -0.56 6.80
CA GLY A 53 -8.17 -1.34 6.55
C GLY A 53 -9.32 -0.89 7.46
N HIS A 54 -9.10 -0.81 8.76
CA HIS A 54 -10.11 -0.35 9.71
C HIS A 54 -10.59 1.07 9.40
N TYR A 55 -9.69 2.02 9.09
CA TYR A 55 -10.04 3.39 8.72
C TYR A 55 -10.91 3.42 7.46
N ILE A 56 -10.57 2.62 6.44
CA ILE A 56 -11.37 2.51 5.22
C ILE A 56 -12.77 1.94 5.49
N GLY A 57 -12.90 0.97 6.40
CA GLY A 57 -14.20 0.42 6.81
C GLY A 57 -15.01 1.34 7.73
N ASN A 58 -14.34 2.21 8.49
CA ASN A 58 -14.95 3.08 9.52
C ASN A 58 -14.38 4.50 9.44
N PRO A 59 -14.57 5.21 8.32
CA PRO A 59 -13.85 6.44 8.06
C PRO A 59 -14.41 7.60 8.89
N VAL A 60 -13.54 8.33 9.57
CA VAL A 60 -13.93 9.56 10.33
C VAL A 60 -14.43 10.65 9.38
N PHE A 61 -13.88 10.70 8.16
CA PHE A 61 -14.33 11.59 7.09
C PHE A 61 -14.80 10.77 5.89
N PRO A 62 -15.91 11.14 5.23
CA PRO A 62 -16.44 10.36 4.11
C PRO A 62 -15.40 10.15 3.00
N LEU A 63 -15.23 8.89 2.55
CA LEU A 63 -14.14 8.51 1.63
C LEU A 63 -14.27 9.18 0.27
N GLU A 64 -15.50 9.43 -0.18
CA GLU A 64 -15.79 10.14 -1.42
C GLU A 64 -15.21 11.57 -1.40
N LYS A 65 -15.01 12.16 -0.22
CA LYS A 65 -14.38 13.47 -0.04
C LYS A 65 -12.84 13.42 0.02
N THR A 66 -12.25 12.23 0.11
CA THR A 66 -10.78 12.06 0.10
C THR A 66 -10.24 12.29 -1.31
N VAL A 67 -9.49 13.37 -1.51
CA VAL A 67 -8.99 13.80 -2.83
C VAL A 67 -7.82 12.96 -3.31
N ALA A 68 -6.91 12.64 -2.40
CA ALA A 68 -5.78 11.74 -2.60
C ALA A 68 -5.30 11.23 -1.24
N MET A 69 -4.54 10.14 -1.24
CA MET A 69 -3.80 9.68 -0.05
C MET A 69 -2.30 9.63 -0.39
N ILE A 70 -1.47 10.24 0.45
CA ILE A 70 -0.02 10.27 0.27
C ILE A 70 0.60 9.52 1.44
N ASN A 71 1.26 8.41 1.12
CA ASN A 71 1.85 7.50 2.08
C ASN A 71 3.37 7.65 2.12
N MET A 72 3.96 7.57 3.30
CA MET A 72 5.40 7.56 3.51
C MET A 72 5.75 6.30 4.31
N ASP A 73 6.58 5.46 3.72
CA ASP A 73 7.07 4.25 4.35
C ASP A 73 8.53 4.08 4.02
N MET A 74 9.38 3.84 5.02
CA MET A 74 10.82 3.67 4.82
C MET A 74 11.44 4.81 3.99
N VAL A 75 11.41 6.01 4.56
CA VAL A 75 11.89 7.27 3.95
C VAL A 75 13.18 7.80 4.59
N GLY A 76 13.77 7.04 5.50
CA GLY A 76 14.97 7.38 6.27
C GLY A 76 16.27 6.92 5.62
N ARG A 77 16.25 5.97 4.68
CA ARG A 77 17.45 5.40 4.03
C ARG A 77 17.65 5.90 2.59
N LEU A 78 17.58 7.21 2.38
CA LEU A 78 17.89 7.84 1.08
C LEU A 78 19.37 7.63 0.69
N ASN A 79 19.66 6.48 0.10
CA ASN A 79 20.98 6.11 -0.42
C ASN A 79 21.06 6.38 -1.92
N ASP A 80 22.24 6.76 -2.40
CA ASP A 80 22.49 7.10 -3.81
C ASP A 80 21.53 8.16 -4.40
N ASN A 81 20.88 8.97 -3.55
CA ASN A 81 19.87 9.94 -3.97
C ASN A 81 18.65 9.34 -4.70
N LYS A 82 18.39 8.03 -4.52
CA LYS A 82 17.29 7.30 -5.16
C LYS A 82 16.00 7.45 -4.38
N LEU A 83 14.93 7.83 -5.07
CA LEU A 83 13.59 7.94 -4.51
C LEU A 83 12.61 7.16 -5.36
N ILE A 84 11.78 6.34 -4.74
CA ILE A 84 10.74 5.58 -5.42
C ILE A 84 9.39 6.24 -5.11
N VAL A 85 8.62 6.52 -6.15
CA VAL A 85 7.26 7.06 -6.03
C VAL A 85 6.30 6.12 -6.73
N HIS A 86 5.50 5.40 -5.95
CA HIS A 86 4.41 4.55 -6.43
C HIS A 86 3.12 5.36 -6.57
N GLY A 87 2.17 4.82 -7.34
CA GLY A 87 0.85 5.40 -7.55
C GLY A 87 0.79 6.53 -8.57
N THR A 88 1.88 6.79 -9.31
CA THR A 88 1.95 7.94 -10.24
C THR A 88 0.95 7.86 -11.40
N GLY A 89 0.47 6.65 -11.71
CA GLY A 89 -0.54 6.41 -12.74
C GLY A 89 -1.97 6.41 -12.22
N THR A 90 -2.20 6.58 -10.91
CA THR A 90 -3.54 6.48 -10.30
C THR A 90 -4.38 7.74 -10.46
N ALA A 91 -3.80 8.80 -11.03
CA ALA A 91 -4.53 9.93 -11.57
C ALA A 91 -3.84 10.51 -12.82
N THR A 92 -4.61 11.16 -13.68
CA THR A 92 -4.14 11.72 -14.97
C THR A 92 -3.01 12.73 -14.83
N THR A 93 -2.89 13.39 -13.68
CA THR A 93 -1.90 14.46 -13.44
C THR A 93 -0.69 14.04 -12.63
N PHE A 94 -0.72 12.87 -11.98
CA PHE A 94 0.23 12.50 -10.94
C PHE A 94 1.65 12.24 -11.47
N ASP A 95 1.77 11.62 -12.65
CA ASP A 95 3.07 11.31 -13.24
C ASP A 95 3.86 12.57 -13.62
N ALA A 96 3.19 13.54 -14.25
CA ALA A 96 3.78 14.82 -14.63
C ALA A 96 4.09 15.70 -13.41
N LEU A 97 3.25 15.61 -12.37
CA LEU A 97 3.45 16.32 -11.11
C LEU A 97 4.78 15.92 -10.43
N VAL A 98 5.09 14.63 -10.42
CA VAL A 98 6.36 14.14 -9.86
C VAL A 98 7.55 14.70 -10.65
N ASP A 99 7.49 14.69 -11.99
CA ASP A 99 8.56 15.24 -12.84
C ASP A 99 8.75 16.74 -12.64
N GLU A 100 7.65 17.48 -12.48
CA GLU A 100 7.69 18.92 -12.23
C GLU A 100 8.43 19.24 -10.93
N LEU A 101 8.00 18.63 -9.83
CA LEU A 101 8.60 18.87 -8.50
C LEU A 101 10.05 18.40 -8.45
N ASN A 102 10.37 17.29 -9.12
CA ASN A 102 11.73 16.76 -9.09
C ASN A 102 12.77 17.65 -9.78
N LYS A 103 12.37 18.64 -10.59
CA LYS A 103 13.30 19.64 -11.13
C LYS A 103 13.98 20.46 -10.04
N GLU A 104 13.29 20.70 -8.93
CA GLU A 104 13.80 21.46 -7.79
C GLU A 104 14.45 20.55 -6.74
N HIS A 105 13.87 19.36 -6.51
CA HIS A 105 14.33 18.42 -5.48
C HIS A 105 15.51 17.54 -5.92
N ALA A 106 15.67 17.34 -7.23
CA ALA A 106 16.79 16.67 -7.88
C ALA A 106 17.10 15.27 -7.32
N PHE A 107 16.09 14.42 -7.12
CA PHE A 107 16.27 13.00 -6.83
C PHE A 107 16.47 12.17 -8.11
N GLU A 108 17.13 11.02 -7.98
CA GLU A 108 17.03 9.94 -8.97
C GLU A 108 15.69 9.20 -8.76
N VAL A 109 14.63 9.72 -9.38
CA VAL A 109 13.27 9.22 -9.16
C VAL A 109 12.97 8.00 -10.04
N THR A 110 12.54 6.91 -9.40
CA THR A 110 11.86 5.80 -10.05
C THR A 110 10.36 5.93 -9.83
N LYS A 111 9.59 6.12 -10.92
CA LYS A 111 8.13 6.19 -10.89
C LYS A 111 7.53 4.81 -11.16
N ASP A 112 6.67 4.34 -10.26
CA ASP A 112 5.82 3.17 -10.49
C ASP A 112 4.36 3.63 -10.60
N PRO A 113 3.69 3.39 -11.74
CA PRO A 113 2.31 3.83 -11.89
C PRO A 113 1.34 3.07 -10.98
N GLY A 114 1.68 1.88 -10.48
CA GLY A 114 0.78 1.01 -9.71
C GLY A 114 0.35 1.60 -8.36
N GLY A 115 -0.94 1.47 -8.03
CA GLY A 115 -1.50 1.89 -6.73
C GLY A 115 -1.61 0.78 -5.68
N PHE A 116 -1.31 -0.47 -6.04
CA PHE A 116 -1.21 -1.57 -5.08
C PHE A 116 0.24 -1.79 -4.68
N GLY A 117 0.48 -1.99 -3.39
CA GLY A 117 1.78 -2.26 -2.80
C GLY A 117 1.65 -2.79 -1.38
N PRO A 118 2.74 -3.26 -0.76
CA PRO A 118 2.72 -3.79 0.59
C PRO A 118 2.81 -2.64 1.63
N SER A 119 1.88 -1.68 1.57
CA SER A 119 1.78 -0.59 2.56
C SER A 119 0.39 0.06 2.50
N ASP A 120 0.08 0.95 3.44
CA ASP A 120 -1.27 1.44 3.75
C ASP A 120 -1.99 2.13 2.57
N HIS A 121 -1.26 2.71 1.62
CA HIS A 121 -1.84 3.30 0.40
C HIS A 121 -2.71 2.32 -0.40
N ALA A 122 -2.40 1.02 -0.37
CA ALA A 122 -3.17 0.00 -1.08
C ALA A 122 -4.63 -0.07 -0.61
N ALA A 123 -4.89 0.20 0.67
CA ALA A 123 -6.24 0.24 1.23
C ALA A 123 -7.09 1.35 0.60
N PHE A 124 -6.49 2.51 0.35
CA PHE A 124 -7.13 3.66 -0.28
C PHE A 124 -7.33 3.45 -1.78
N TYR A 125 -6.31 2.92 -2.46
CA TYR A 125 -6.40 2.62 -3.90
C TYR A 125 -7.51 1.62 -4.22
N ALA A 126 -7.72 0.62 -3.36
CA ALA A 126 -8.85 -0.32 -3.48
C ALA A 126 -10.23 0.36 -3.40
N LYS A 127 -10.32 1.58 -2.86
CA LYS A 127 -11.52 2.42 -2.83
C LYS A 127 -11.53 3.49 -3.91
N GLN A 128 -10.74 3.32 -4.97
CA GLN A 128 -10.65 4.24 -6.11
C GLN A 128 -10.21 5.66 -5.72
N ILE A 129 -9.38 5.76 -4.68
CA ILE A 129 -8.75 7.00 -4.27
C ILE A 129 -7.36 7.06 -4.92
N PRO A 130 -6.99 8.14 -5.63
CA PRO A 130 -5.64 8.33 -6.13
C PRO A 130 -4.63 8.33 -4.98
N VAL A 131 -3.50 7.65 -5.19
CA VAL A 131 -2.48 7.50 -4.15
C VAL A 131 -1.09 7.88 -4.64
N PHE A 132 -0.28 8.36 -3.71
CA PHE A 132 1.16 8.31 -3.81
C PHE A 132 1.71 7.47 -2.67
N HIS A 133 2.78 6.73 -2.94
CA HIS A 133 3.57 6.11 -1.88
C HIS A 133 5.04 6.37 -2.14
N VAL A 134 5.67 7.04 -1.18
CA VAL A 134 7.05 7.50 -1.26
C VAL A 134 7.92 6.60 -0.39
N PHE A 135 8.98 6.08 -0.99
CA PHE A 135 9.82 5.01 -0.45
C PHE A 135 11.29 5.20 -0.88
N THR A 136 12.24 4.87 0.00
CA THR A 136 13.69 4.98 -0.31
C THR A 136 14.35 3.66 -0.72
N GLY A 137 13.56 2.59 -0.87
CA GLY A 137 14.05 1.28 -1.30
C GLY A 137 14.34 0.35 -0.13
N THR A 138 14.50 -0.94 -0.46
CA THR A 138 14.78 -1.97 0.56
C THR A 138 16.27 -2.01 0.92
N HIS A 139 16.58 -2.54 2.10
CA HIS A 139 17.95 -2.73 2.57
C HIS A 139 18.09 -4.03 3.38
N SER A 140 19.33 -4.42 3.70
CA SER A 140 19.65 -5.68 4.39
C SER A 140 19.07 -5.79 5.80
N ASP A 141 18.71 -4.67 6.42
CA ASP A 141 18.12 -4.59 7.76
C ASP A 141 16.58 -4.60 7.78
N TYR A 142 15.92 -4.65 6.62
CA TYR A 142 14.46 -4.64 6.54
C TYR A 142 13.83 -5.84 7.29
N HIS A 143 12.79 -5.58 8.09
CA HIS A 143 12.14 -6.53 9.02
C HIS A 143 13.11 -7.19 10.03
N ARG A 144 14.20 -6.52 10.41
CA ARG A 144 15.20 -7.07 11.36
C ARG A 144 15.43 -6.16 12.56
N PRO A 145 15.87 -6.74 13.69
CA PRO A 145 16.33 -5.97 14.86
C PRO A 145 17.43 -4.95 14.57
N SER A 146 18.18 -5.14 13.47
CA SER A 146 19.24 -4.23 13.05
C SER A 146 18.75 -2.98 12.32
N ASP A 147 17.44 -2.82 12.11
CA ASP A 147 16.88 -1.56 11.63
C ASP A 147 16.84 -0.52 12.75
N ASP A 148 17.95 0.18 12.91
CA ASP A 148 18.22 1.07 14.04
C ASP A 148 18.64 2.49 13.62
N TYR A 149 18.51 3.43 14.57
CA TYR A 149 18.56 4.86 14.30
C TYR A 149 19.89 5.36 13.69
N ASP A 150 21.00 4.67 13.95
CA ASP A 150 22.32 5.04 13.45
C ASP A 150 22.44 4.86 11.92
N LYS A 151 21.49 4.15 11.29
CA LYS A 151 21.43 3.95 9.84
C LYS A 151 20.61 4.99 9.10
N ILE A 152 19.94 5.90 9.80
CA ILE A 152 19.05 6.88 9.19
C ILE A 152 19.86 8.04 8.59
N ASN A 153 19.64 8.29 7.31
CA ASN A 153 20.10 9.48 6.63
C ASN A 153 19.13 10.64 6.91
N VAL A 154 19.29 11.30 8.07
CA VAL A 154 18.40 12.39 8.52
C VAL A 154 18.33 13.55 7.51
N ALA A 155 19.45 13.93 6.89
CA ALA A 155 19.47 14.98 5.88
C ALA A 155 18.67 14.59 4.63
N GLY A 156 18.82 13.33 4.18
CA GLY A 156 18.03 12.76 3.09
C GLY A 156 16.54 12.69 3.42
N MET A 157 16.19 12.20 4.61
CA MET A 157 14.81 12.13 5.10
C MET A 157 14.14 13.51 5.13
N ASN A 158 14.86 14.57 5.53
CA ASN A 158 14.34 15.93 5.50
C ASN A 158 14.09 16.44 4.05
N ARG A 159 14.93 16.04 3.08
CA ARG A 159 14.67 16.33 1.66
C ARG A 159 13.42 15.60 1.18
N VAL A 160 13.26 14.32 1.54
CA VAL A 160 12.05 13.54 1.19
C VAL A 160 10.80 14.18 1.80
N ALA A 161 10.82 14.58 3.08
CA ALA A 161 9.71 15.29 3.71
C ALA A 161 9.41 16.64 3.02
N SER A 162 10.42 17.33 2.51
CA SER A 162 10.23 18.55 1.70
C SER A 162 9.52 18.26 0.38
N PHE A 163 9.94 17.23 -0.34
CA PHE A 163 9.27 16.79 -1.57
C PHE A 163 7.82 16.38 -1.32
N VAL A 164 7.56 15.60 -0.26
CA VAL A 164 6.19 15.21 0.11
C VAL A 164 5.35 16.42 0.49
N PHE A 165 5.92 17.39 1.20
CA PHE A 165 5.22 18.64 1.52
C PHE A 165 4.81 19.39 0.24
N ASP A 166 5.72 19.57 -0.72
CA ASP A 166 5.42 20.27 -1.97
C ASP A 166 4.45 19.49 -2.86
N LEU A 167 4.58 18.17 -2.91
CA LEU A 167 3.62 17.27 -3.56
C LEU A 167 2.22 17.43 -2.97
N THR A 168 2.12 17.40 -1.64
CA THR A 168 0.86 17.58 -0.91
C THR A 168 0.28 18.97 -1.19
N ARG A 169 1.12 20.01 -1.19
CA ARG A 169 0.71 21.40 -1.50
C ARG A 169 0.16 21.53 -2.91
N ARG A 170 0.78 20.87 -3.90
CA ARG A 170 0.30 20.94 -5.29
C ARG A 170 -1.06 20.27 -5.48
N VAL A 171 -1.29 19.13 -4.81
CA VAL A 171 -2.62 18.46 -4.79
C VAL A 171 -3.63 19.29 -4.00
N GLU A 172 -3.22 19.84 -2.86
CA GLU A 172 -4.06 20.69 -2.01
C GLU A 172 -4.51 21.97 -2.74
N GLN A 173 -3.61 22.60 -3.49
CA GLN A 173 -3.87 23.86 -4.17
C GLN A 173 -4.48 23.73 -5.55
N ALA A 174 -4.50 22.54 -6.16
CA ALA A 174 -5.12 22.32 -7.45
C ALA A 174 -6.60 22.74 -7.44
N ASP A 175 -7.04 23.44 -8.48
CA ASP A 175 -8.45 23.87 -8.60
C ASP A 175 -9.36 22.66 -8.81
N GLU A 176 -8.92 21.71 -9.63
CA GLU A 176 -9.65 20.50 -9.92
C GLU A 176 -9.22 19.34 -9.03
N ARG A 177 -10.16 18.43 -8.75
CA ARG A 177 -9.86 17.16 -8.09
C ARG A 177 -9.12 16.26 -9.09
N PRO A 178 -8.04 15.56 -8.70
CA PRO A 178 -7.38 14.60 -9.58
C PRO A 178 -8.38 13.54 -10.07
N GLU A 179 -8.42 13.33 -11.38
CA GLU A 179 -9.24 12.29 -11.99
C GLU A 179 -8.60 10.93 -11.74
N TYR A 180 -9.32 10.05 -11.04
CA TYR A 180 -8.83 8.70 -10.74
C TYR A 180 -8.68 7.86 -12.01
N VAL A 181 -7.57 7.12 -12.08
CA VAL A 181 -7.28 6.17 -13.15
C VAL A 181 -7.01 4.80 -12.53
N ALA A 182 -7.77 3.79 -12.98
CA ALA A 182 -7.48 2.41 -12.64
C ALA A 182 -6.23 1.94 -13.41
N VAL A 183 -5.15 1.72 -12.68
CA VAL A 183 -3.89 1.19 -13.22
C VAL A 183 -3.92 -0.32 -13.20
N LYS A 184 -3.67 -0.91 -14.37
CA LYS A 184 -3.44 -2.35 -14.48
C LYS A 184 -2.18 -2.72 -13.68
N PRO A 185 -2.23 -3.73 -12.80
CA PRO A 185 -1.05 -4.17 -12.08
C PRO A 185 0.04 -4.58 -13.09
N LYS A 186 1.24 -3.99 -12.99
CA LYS A 186 2.39 -4.56 -13.69
C LYS A 186 2.65 -5.93 -13.08
N MET A 187 2.68 -6.96 -13.92
CA MET A 187 3.16 -8.30 -13.55
C MET A 187 4.68 -8.22 -13.35
N VAL A 188 5.13 -7.61 -12.26
CA VAL A 188 6.51 -7.77 -11.81
C VAL A 188 6.58 -9.16 -11.20
N ALA A 189 7.55 -9.98 -11.56
CA ALA A 189 7.77 -11.27 -10.91
C ALA A 189 8.64 -11.06 -9.67
N ARG A 190 8.07 -10.78 -8.49
CA ARG A 190 8.84 -10.89 -7.24
C ARG A 190 9.22 -12.35 -7.06
N GLY A 191 10.54 -12.60 -6.98
CA GLY A 191 11.15 -13.92 -6.84
C GLY A 191 10.86 -14.61 -5.50
N GLY A 192 9.59 -14.87 -5.22
CA GLY A 192 9.15 -15.90 -4.30
C GLY A 192 8.71 -17.12 -5.09
N SER A 193 8.75 -18.32 -4.49
CA SER A 193 8.08 -19.49 -5.06
C SER A 193 6.55 -19.43 -4.91
N ARG A 194 6.02 -18.39 -4.25
CA ARG A 194 4.60 -18.26 -3.92
C ARG A 194 3.80 -17.92 -5.18
N PRO A 195 2.90 -18.81 -5.64
CA PRO A 195 2.07 -18.53 -6.80
C PRO A 195 1.14 -17.34 -6.57
N TYR A 196 0.82 -16.63 -7.65
CA TYR A 196 0.01 -15.42 -7.58
C TYR A 196 -1.49 -15.75 -7.68
N LEU A 197 -2.26 -15.29 -6.70
CA LEU A 197 -3.73 -15.35 -6.69
C LEU A 197 -4.37 -14.03 -7.16
N GLY A 198 -3.77 -12.90 -6.79
CA GLY A 198 -4.33 -11.56 -7.01
C GLY A 198 -5.53 -11.19 -6.14
N SER A 199 -5.66 -11.82 -4.98
CA SER A 199 -6.58 -11.39 -3.94
C SER A 199 -6.09 -10.10 -3.28
N ILE A 200 -7.01 -9.16 -3.02
CA ILE A 200 -6.75 -7.97 -2.19
C ILE A 200 -7.49 -8.15 -0.86
N PRO A 201 -6.77 -8.33 0.26
CA PRO A 201 -7.38 -8.56 1.56
C PRO A 201 -8.25 -7.39 2.06
N ASP A 202 -9.35 -7.70 2.73
CA ASP A 202 -10.17 -6.77 3.52
C ASP A 202 -9.88 -6.95 5.01
N PHE A 203 -8.85 -6.25 5.49
CA PHE A 203 -8.48 -6.28 6.90
C PHE A 203 -9.43 -5.51 7.81
N SER A 204 -10.39 -4.77 7.23
CA SER A 204 -11.42 -4.07 7.99
C SER A 204 -12.47 -5.02 8.56
N LYS A 205 -12.67 -6.18 7.92
CA LYS A 205 -13.63 -7.20 8.33
C LYS A 205 -13.00 -8.20 9.31
N LYS A 206 -13.47 -8.17 10.56
CA LYS A 206 -13.20 -9.23 11.55
C LYS A 206 -14.14 -10.42 11.31
N VAL A 207 -13.73 -11.34 10.45
CA VAL A 207 -14.49 -12.57 10.12
C VAL A 207 -13.58 -13.78 10.23
N GLU A 208 -14.15 -14.96 10.50
CA GLU A 208 -13.42 -16.22 10.36
C GLU A 208 -13.23 -16.50 8.86
N GLY A 209 -11.98 -16.42 8.38
CA GLY A 209 -11.62 -16.54 6.97
C GLY A 209 -10.82 -15.35 6.45
N TYR A 210 -10.50 -15.39 5.17
CA TYR A 210 -9.72 -14.35 4.50
C TYR A 210 -10.64 -13.50 3.61
N ALA A 211 -11.10 -12.38 4.18
CA ALA A 211 -11.99 -11.44 3.52
C ALA A 211 -11.29 -10.71 2.38
N LEU A 212 -12.01 -10.44 1.29
CA LEU A 212 -11.51 -9.76 0.11
C LEU A 212 -12.13 -8.37 -0.01
N MET A 213 -11.28 -7.35 -0.05
CA MET A 213 -11.70 -5.97 -0.33
C MET A 213 -11.85 -5.78 -1.84
N GLY A 214 -11.17 -6.63 -2.61
CA GLY A 214 -11.27 -6.71 -4.05
C GLY A 214 -10.36 -7.80 -4.60
N VAL A 215 -10.25 -7.81 -5.91
CA VAL A 215 -9.30 -8.63 -6.65
C VAL A 215 -8.59 -7.73 -7.65
N ALA A 216 -7.32 -8.01 -7.93
CA ALA A 216 -6.57 -7.27 -8.92
C ALA A 216 -7.10 -7.57 -10.33
N ALA A 217 -7.14 -6.57 -11.20
CA ALA A 217 -7.59 -6.75 -12.59
C ALA A 217 -6.74 -7.79 -13.33
N GLU A 218 -7.39 -8.62 -14.15
CA GLU A 218 -6.85 -9.73 -14.93
C GLU A 218 -6.16 -10.82 -14.09
N SER A 219 -6.36 -10.81 -12.76
CA SER A 219 -5.80 -11.81 -11.85
C SER A 219 -6.50 -13.17 -11.94
N PRO A 220 -5.86 -14.25 -11.47
CA PRO A 220 -6.51 -15.54 -11.27
C PRO A 220 -7.81 -15.46 -10.46
N ALA A 221 -7.82 -14.69 -9.38
CA ALA A 221 -9.01 -14.50 -8.55
C ALA A 221 -10.14 -13.82 -9.33
N GLU A 222 -9.86 -12.76 -10.09
CA GLU A 222 -10.88 -12.08 -10.91
C GLU A 222 -11.40 -13.01 -12.03
N LYS A 223 -10.50 -13.70 -12.73
CA LYS A 223 -10.87 -14.65 -13.80
C LYS A 223 -11.72 -15.81 -13.29
N ALA A 224 -11.50 -16.22 -12.04
CA ALA A 224 -12.31 -17.24 -11.36
C ALA A 224 -13.66 -16.70 -10.83
N GLY A 225 -13.92 -15.40 -10.98
CA GLY A 225 -15.17 -14.75 -10.57
C GLY A 225 -15.23 -14.39 -9.09
N MET A 226 -14.09 -14.33 -8.39
CA MET A 226 -14.01 -13.79 -7.04
C MET A 226 -14.14 -12.26 -7.09
N LYS A 227 -14.70 -11.65 -6.04
CA LYS A 227 -14.96 -10.20 -6.00
C LYS A 227 -14.86 -9.63 -4.58
N ALA A 228 -14.88 -8.30 -4.50
CA ALA A 228 -15.01 -7.60 -3.23
C ALA A 228 -16.21 -8.12 -2.43
N GLY A 229 -16.01 -8.32 -1.13
CA GLY A 229 -17.02 -8.86 -0.21
C GLY A 229 -16.96 -10.37 -0.01
N ASP A 230 -16.32 -11.12 -0.91
CA ASP A 230 -16.08 -12.56 -0.73
C ASP A 230 -15.15 -12.82 0.47
N VAL A 231 -15.36 -13.93 1.19
CA VAL A 231 -14.47 -14.39 2.27
C VAL A 231 -13.96 -15.79 1.93
N ILE A 232 -12.66 -15.95 1.67
CA ILE A 232 -12.07 -17.27 1.44
C ILE A 232 -12.07 -18.04 2.75
N VAL A 233 -12.79 -19.16 2.78
CA VAL A 233 -12.86 -20.06 3.96
C VAL A 233 -12.15 -21.38 3.71
N ARG A 234 -11.84 -21.70 2.45
CA ARG A 234 -11.09 -22.91 2.08
C ARG A 234 -10.31 -22.69 0.79
N PHE A 235 -9.06 -23.15 0.77
CA PHE A 235 -8.18 -23.08 -0.39
C PHE A 235 -7.58 -24.47 -0.66
N GLY A 236 -8.08 -25.16 -1.70
CA GLY A 236 -7.82 -26.57 -1.92
C GLY A 236 -8.38 -27.42 -0.77
N GLU A 237 -7.48 -28.12 -0.06
CA GLU A 237 -7.83 -28.89 1.15
C GLU A 237 -7.72 -28.09 2.44
N ALA A 238 -7.01 -26.96 2.43
CA ALA A 238 -6.74 -26.17 3.62
C ALA A 238 -7.97 -25.34 4.04
N LYS A 239 -8.36 -25.44 5.32
CA LYS A 239 -9.26 -24.46 5.95
C LYS A 239 -8.50 -23.14 6.08
N VAL A 240 -9.18 -22.04 5.79
CA VAL A 240 -8.62 -20.69 5.90
C VAL A 240 -9.41 -19.97 6.99
N ALA A 241 -8.74 -19.63 8.10
CA ALA A 241 -9.31 -18.81 9.17
C ALA A 241 -8.74 -17.38 9.17
N GLY A 242 -7.63 -17.12 8.46
CA GLY A 242 -7.06 -15.78 8.31
C GLY A 242 -5.93 -15.67 7.29
N LEU A 243 -5.20 -14.55 7.33
CA LEU A 243 -4.11 -14.23 6.40
C LEU A 243 -2.98 -15.27 6.38
N GLU A 244 -2.58 -15.73 7.56
CA GLU A 244 -1.49 -16.70 7.71
C GLU A 244 -1.86 -18.04 7.03
N ASP A 245 -3.11 -18.48 7.16
CA ASP A 245 -3.59 -19.72 6.56
C ASP A 245 -3.63 -19.65 5.03
N ILE A 246 -4.09 -18.52 4.47
CA ILE A 246 -4.13 -18.39 3.01
C ILE A 246 -2.72 -18.31 2.43
N ASP A 247 -1.77 -17.66 3.13
CA ASP A 247 -0.36 -17.63 2.72
C ASP A 247 0.26 -19.03 2.78
N ALA A 248 0.05 -19.75 3.89
CA ALA A 248 0.51 -21.13 4.05
C ALA A 248 -0.13 -22.08 3.02
N ALA A 249 -1.41 -21.90 2.70
CA ALA A 249 -2.12 -22.70 1.71
C ALA A 249 -1.58 -22.43 0.29
N LEU A 250 -1.40 -21.17 -0.10
CA LEU A 250 -0.90 -20.79 -1.42
C LEU A 250 0.50 -21.35 -1.69
N ARG A 251 1.39 -21.36 -0.68
CA ARG A 251 2.75 -21.92 -0.80
C ARG A 251 2.81 -23.41 -1.09
N LYS A 252 1.71 -24.16 -0.94
CA LYS A 252 1.64 -25.59 -1.28
C LYS A 252 1.49 -25.85 -2.77
N PHE A 253 1.15 -24.82 -3.55
CA PHE A 253 0.88 -24.91 -4.98
C PHE A 253 1.95 -24.22 -5.81
N LYS A 254 1.90 -24.46 -7.11
CA LYS A 254 2.76 -23.84 -8.12
C LYS A 254 1.92 -23.07 -9.14
N ALA A 255 2.59 -22.23 -9.91
CA ALA A 255 2.00 -21.58 -11.07
C ALA A 255 1.46 -22.63 -12.06
N GLY A 256 0.27 -22.39 -12.60
CA GLY A 256 -0.45 -23.30 -13.49
C GLY A 256 -1.34 -24.30 -12.77
N ASP A 257 -1.20 -24.48 -11.45
CA ASP A 257 -2.08 -25.37 -10.70
C ASP A 257 -3.51 -24.83 -10.69
N THR A 258 -4.47 -25.72 -10.92
CA THR A 258 -5.89 -25.42 -10.76
C THR A 258 -6.32 -25.80 -9.35
N VAL A 259 -6.78 -24.83 -8.58
CA VAL A 259 -7.19 -25.01 -7.17
C VAL A 259 -8.67 -24.68 -7.03
N GLU A 260 -9.42 -25.55 -6.36
CA GLU A 260 -10.78 -25.23 -5.91
C GLU A 260 -10.70 -24.36 -4.65
N VAL A 261 -11.34 -23.19 -4.71
CA VAL A 261 -11.42 -22.24 -3.60
C VAL A 261 -12.88 -22.09 -3.20
N THR A 262 -13.17 -22.18 -1.91
CA THR A 262 -14.52 -21.90 -1.38
C THR A 262 -14.51 -20.51 -0.76
N VAL A 263 -15.37 -19.64 -1.28
CA VAL A 263 -15.64 -18.32 -0.72
C VAL A 263 -17.04 -18.26 -0.13
N LEU A 264 -17.21 -17.51 0.96
CA LEU A 264 -18.53 -17.06 1.39
C LEU A 264 -18.84 -15.76 0.65
N ARG A 265 -19.94 -15.76 -0.11
CA ARG A 265 -20.48 -14.59 -0.80
C ARG A 265 -21.87 -14.35 -0.25
N ASP A 266 -22.04 -13.22 0.43
CA ASP A 266 -23.29 -12.92 1.14
C ASP A 266 -23.70 -14.12 2.04
N GLU A 267 -22.73 -14.63 2.81
CA GLU A 267 -22.83 -15.80 3.70
C GLU A 267 -23.07 -17.15 3.01
N THR A 268 -23.25 -17.17 1.70
CA THR A 268 -23.48 -18.39 0.92
C THR A 268 -22.16 -18.96 0.39
N PRO A 269 -21.85 -20.24 0.61
CA PRO A 269 -20.65 -20.87 0.04
C PRO A 269 -20.72 -20.96 -1.48
N VAL A 270 -19.72 -20.41 -2.15
CA VAL A 270 -19.50 -20.49 -3.60
C VAL A 270 -18.14 -21.13 -3.84
N LYS A 271 -18.13 -22.17 -4.68
CA LYS A 271 -16.89 -22.82 -5.13
C LYS A 271 -16.45 -22.23 -6.46
N VAL A 272 -15.19 -21.82 -6.54
CA VAL A 272 -14.56 -21.33 -7.76
C VAL A 272 -13.31 -22.15 -8.05
N LYS A 273 -12.98 -22.31 -9.33
CA LYS A 273 -11.72 -22.93 -9.77
C LYS A 273 -10.78 -21.83 -10.23
N VAL A 274 -9.63 -21.75 -9.59
CA VAL A 274 -8.61 -20.73 -9.86
C VAL A 274 -7.40 -21.40 -10.51
N ILE A 275 -6.92 -20.87 -11.62
CA ILE A 275 -5.63 -21.27 -12.22
C ILE A 275 -4.60 -20.26 -11.77
N LEU A 276 -3.64 -20.68 -10.96
CA LEU A 276 -2.68 -19.78 -10.34
C LEU A 276 -1.65 -19.26 -11.35
N ASP A 277 -1.30 -17.98 -11.24
CA ASP A 277 -0.28 -17.35 -12.08
C ASP A 277 1.12 -17.55 -11.46
N PRO A 278 2.18 -17.38 -12.27
CA PRO A 278 3.54 -17.23 -11.76
C PRO A 278 3.63 -16.18 -10.64
N PRO A 279 4.54 -16.37 -9.66
CA PRO A 279 4.81 -15.39 -8.62
C PRO A 279 4.96 -13.98 -9.18
N ARG A 280 4.35 -13.01 -8.50
CA ARG A 280 4.44 -11.57 -8.79
C ARG A 280 5.01 -10.82 -7.59
#